data_AF-A0A6L6H114-F1
#
_entry.id   AF-A0A6L6H114-F1
#
_cell.length_a   1.000
_cell.length_b   1.000
_cell.length_c   1.000
_cell.angle_alpha   90.00
_cell.angle_beta   90.00
_cell.angle_gamma   90.00
#
_symmetry.space_group_name_H-M   'P 1'
#
loop_
_entity.id
_entity.type
_entity.pdbx_description
1 polymer ?
#
loop_
_entity_poly.entity_id
_entity_poly.type
_entity_poly.pdbx_seq_one_letter_code
_entity_poly.pdbx_strand_id
1 'polypeptide(L)'
;MFFDIVRFFLNPVFYIAIAAAIVLGYVRVKRERKMFRSRIVWGWTELVDLLRNTLLISLLLSVVMAGIGLTVPMEWLIALTAISFVMVLSGWYQMGSFVYLSAAAVALGWLFRRFGWDINVGPIAYEGLYINWEWLLPVALLTAGLLVAEGILIKKQGAPRSSPRLEKSARGLTAASFETKRLWLLPILLVVPGDLIASSTPYWPQLTIGETAFSFILFPFIIGFGNRTRKTLPLYFYPALGKSILSLGIAVLILALISFAWEPMALIAIGIAALGRFGLMIRSILRERGGLHAAAPQAQGVMILDVLPKSPAEKMGLLRGEVIRKINGLTVSNETELYEAIQVNAAHCRLEVLDHQGEVRLRQHVIFRHDHHRLGLIVLG
;
A
#
# COMPACT_ATOMS: atom_id res chain seq x y z
N MET A 1 -15.32 25.66 0.38
CA MET A 1 -13.90 25.26 0.27
C MET A 1 -13.16 25.25 1.61
N PHE A 2 -13.10 26.36 2.39
CA PHE A 2 -12.33 26.39 3.65
C PHE A 2 -12.91 25.51 4.78
N PHE A 3 -14.24 25.36 4.83
CA PHE A 3 -14.91 24.53 5.84
C PHE A 3 -14.96 23.03 5.48
N ASP A 4 -14.93 22.65 4.18
CA ASP A 4 -14.81 21.26 3.70
C ASP A 4 -13.54 20.57 4.23
N ILE A 5 -12.48 21.37 4.31
CA ILE A 5 -11.18 21.00 4.87
C ILE A 5 -11.30 20.69 6.38
N VAL A 6 -12.17 21.41 7.11
CA VAL A 6 -12.36 21.19 8.56
C VAL A 6 -12.97 19.82 8.83
N ARG A 7 -13.98 19.38 8.07
CA ARG A 7 -14.59 18.04 8.25
C ARG A 7 -13.65 16.89 7.88
N PHE A 8 -12.81 17.09 6.87
CA PHE A 8 -11.73 16.15 6.57
C PHE A 8 -10.80 15.97 7.77
N PHE A 9 -10.40 17.08 8.40
CA PHE A 9 -9.59 17.05 9.60
C PHE A 9 -10.36 16.47 10.79
N LEU A 10 -11.66 16.69 10.93
CA LEU A 10 -12.45 16.10 12.02
C LEU A 10 -12.60 14.57 11.94
N ASN A 11 -12.34 13.95 10.79
CA ASN A 11 -12.53 12.51 10.66
C ASN A 11 -11.43 11.74 11.45
N PRO A 12 -11.81 10.88 12.42
CA PRO A 12 -10.85 10.15 13.26
C PRO A 12 -9.90 9.25 12.47
N VAL A 13 -10.34 8.78 11.29
CA VAL A 13 -9.57 7.94 10.38
C VAL A 13 -8.33 8.67 9.86
N PHE A 14 -8.40 9.98 9.65
CA PHE A 14 -7.26 10.80 9.25
C PHE A 14 -6.13 10.77 10.30
N TYR A 15 -6.47 11.05 11.56
CA TYR A 15 -5.50 11.11 12.65
C TYR A 15 -4.92 9.73 12.98
N ILE A 16 -5.77 8.69 13.02
CA ILE A 16 -5.29 7.35 13.32
C ILE A 16 -4.39 6.81 12.20
N ALA A 17 -4.64 7.18 10.93
CA ALA A 17 -3.75 6.83 9.82
C ALA A 17 -2.36 7.44 9.97
N ILE A 18 -2.28 8.72 10.36
CA ILE A 18 -1.02 9.42 10.62
C ILE A 18 -0.27 8.74 11.78
N ALA A 19 -0.96 8.50 12.90
CA ALA A 19 -0.38 7.82 14.04
C ALA A 19 0.13 6.42 13.67
N ALA A 20 -0.67 5.64 12.95
CA ALA A 20 -0.31 4.31 12.47
C ALA A 20 0.88 4.34 11.50
N ALA A 21 0.95 5.31 10.59
CA ALA A 21 2.08 5.48 9.67
C ALA A 21 3.39 5.78 10.41
N ILE A 22 3.35 6.62 11.44
CA ILE A 22 4.51 6.91 12.31
C ILE A 22 4.94 5.64 13.05
N VAL A 23 3.99 4.91 13.65
CA VAL A 23 4.26 3.64 14.37
C VAL A 23 4.86 2.60 13.42
N LEU A 24 4.33 2.45 12.20
CA LEU A 24 4.86 1.55 11.18
C LEU A 24 6.32 1.88 10.85
N GLY A 25 6.63 3.15 10.62
CA GLY A 25 7.99 3.61 10.35
C GLY A 25 8.94 3.35 11.52
N TYR A 26 8.52 3.66 12.75
CA TYR A 26 9.31 3.40 13.96
C TYR A 26 9.60 1.91 14.17
N VAL A 27 8.56 1.06 14.09
CA VAL A 27 8.69 -0.40 14.25
C VAL A 27 9.57 -1.00 13.17
N ARG A 28 9.48 -0.50 11.93
CA ARG A 28 10.36 -0.91 10.82
C ARG A 28 11.81 -0.55 11.13
N VAL A 29 12.11 0.70 11.50
CA VAL A 29 13.49 1.13 11.78
C VAL A 29 14.10 0.38 12.97
N LYS A 30 13.32 0.16 14.04
CA LYS A 30 13.79 -0.62 15.20
C LYS A 30 14.15 -2.05 14.80
N ARG A 31 13.37 -2.65 13.91
CA ARG A 31 13.61 -3.98 13.36
C ARG A 31 14.84 -4.04 12.44
N GLU A 32 14.96 -3.11 11.50
CA GLU A 32 16.10 -3.00 10.59
C GLU A 32 17.41 -2.85 11.39
N ARG A 33 17.44 -1.97 12.39
CA ARG A 33 18.62 -1.79 13.26
C ARG A 33 18.97 -3.04 14.05
N LYS A 34 17.97 -3.82 14.49
CA LYS A 34 18.20 -5.08 15.20
C LYS A 34 18.81 -6.15 14.29
N MET A 35 18.40 -6.22 13.02
CA MET A 35 18.87 -7.26 12.08
C MET A 35 20.16 -6.87 11.35
N PHE A 36 20.27 -5.61 10.89
CA PHE A 36 21.33 -5.16 9.97
C PHE A 36 22.23 -4.07 10.57
N ARG A 37 22.06 -3.75 11.86
CA ARG A 37 22.80 -2.69 12.59
C ARG A 37 22.71 -1.30 11.92
N SER A 38 21.78 -1.13 10.99
CA SER A 38 21.61 0.07 10.18
C SER A 38 20.12 0.23 9.81
N ARG A 39 19.74 1.44 9.41
CA ARG A 39 18.41 1.72 8.82
C ARG A 39 18.58 1.80 7.31
N ILE A 40 17.62 1.29 6.56
CA ILE A 40 17.66 1.31 5.10
C ILE A 40 17.21 2.67 4.60
N VAL A 41 15.98 3.03 4.94
CA VAL A 41 15.41 4.35 4.63
C VAL A 41 14.95 5.06 5.89
N TRP A 42 14.71 6.37 5.77
CA TRP A 42 14.35 7.25 6.88
C TRP A 42 13.04 6.80 7.56
N GLY A 43 12.91 7.04 8.87
CA GLY A 43 11.79 6.50 9.67
C GLY A 43 10.44 7.17 9.39
N TRP A 44 10.43 8.33 8.74
CA TRP A 44 9.22 9.05 8.38
C TRP A 44 8.79 8.77 6.93
N THR A 45 9.48 7.87 6.23
CA THR A 45 9.14 7.50 4.85
C THR A 45 7.70 6.98 4.76
N GLU A 46 7.25 6.21 5.74
CA GLU A 46 5.87 5.73 5.83
C GLU A 46 4.85 6.86 5.94
N LEU A 47 5.15 7.92 6.71
CA LEU A 47 4.28 9.09 6.83
C LEU A 47 4.25 9.92 5.54
N VAL A 48 5.41 10.14 4.90
CA VAL A 48 5.48 10.92 3.65
C VAL A 48 4.76 10.17 2.52
N ASP A 49 4.98 8.87 2.41
CA ASP A 49 4.35 8.04 1.39
C ASP A 49 2.85 7.83 1.62
N LEU A 50 2.34 8.11 2.83
CA LEU A 50 0.90 8.06 3.17
C LEU A 50 0.08 8.93 2.21
N LEU A 51 0.57 10.13 1.88
CA LEU A 51 -0.11 11.11 1.03
C LEU A 51 0.61 11.38 -0.30
N ARG A 52 1.95 11.38 -0.33
CA ARG A 52 2.71 11.87 -1.50
C ARG A 52 2.32 11.21 -2.82
N ASN A 53 2.07 9.90 -2.80
CA ASN A 53 1.78 9.12 -4.00
C ASN A 53 0.29 8.94 -4.28
N THR A 54 -0.59 9.45 -3.41
CA THR A 54 -2.04 9.31 -3.52
C THR A 54 -2.73 10.57 -4.02
N LEU A 55 -2.14 11.76 -3.83
CA LEU A 55 -2.77 13.04 -4.18
C LEU A 55 -3.26 13.11 -5.63
N LEU A 56 -2.43 12.70 -6.60
CA LEU A 56 -2.82 12.72 -8.02
C LEU A 56 -4.00 11.80 -8.30
N ILE A 57 -3.97 10.57 -7.77
CA ILE A 57 -5.06 9.60 -7.96
C ILE A 57 -6.34 10.09 -7.28
N SER A 58 -6.21 10.68 -6.09
CA SER A 58 -7.33 11.20 -5.32
C SER A 58 -7.97 12.40 -6.01
N LEU A 59 -7.16 13.29 -6.60
CA LEU A 59 -7.63 14.40 -7.42
C LEU A 59 -8.40 13.90 -8.65
N LEU A 60 -7.85 12.92 -9.38
CA LEU A 60 -8.54 12.34 -10.54
C LEU A 60 -9.88 11.70 -10.15
N LEU A 61 -9.90 10.88 -9.09
CA LEU A 61 -11.14 10.28 -8.60
C LEU A 61 -12.13 11.34 -8.12
N SER A 62 -11.66 12.42 -7.48
CA SER A 62 -12.52 13.54 -7.06
C SER A 62 -13.20 14.21 -8.25
N VAL A 63 -12.46 14.47 -9.32
CA VAL A 63 -12.99 15.07 -10.55
C VAL A 63 -14.01 14.14 -11.21
N VAL A 64 -13.74 12.84 -11.26
CA VAL A 64 -14.68 11.86 -11.83
C VAL A 64 -15.96 11.76 -10.99
N MET A 65 -15.85 11.63 -9.67
CA MET A 65 -17.01 11.52 -8.78
C MET A 65 -17.87 12.80 -8.81
N ALA A 66 -17.23 13.97 -8.70
CA ALA A 66 -17.93 15.25 -8.73
C ALA A 66 -18.49 15.59 -10.11
N GLY A 67 -17.75 15.29 -11.19
CA GLY A 67 -18.16 15.60 -12.56
C GLY A 67 -19.33 14.75 -13.06
N ILE A 68 -19.45 13.49 -12.60
CA ILE A 68 -20.62 12.65 -12.88
C ILE A 68 -21.79 13.01 -11.94
N GLY A 69 -21.51 13.65 -10.79
CA GLY A 69 -22.52 13.93 -9.77
C GLY A 69 -22.89 12.70 -8.94
N LEU A 70 -21.97 11.74 -8.80
CA LEU A 70 -22.21 10.52 -8.03
C LEU A 70 -22.27 10.86 -6.53
N THR A 71 -23.45 10.65 -5.94
CA THR A 71 -23.70 10.90 -4.52
C THR A 71 -23.50 9.64 -3.68
N VAL A 72 -22.85 9.80 -2.54
CA VAL A 72 -22.62 8.70 -1.59
C VAL A 72 -23.36 9.03 -0.28
N PRO A 73 -24.07 8.05 0.34
CA PRO A 73 -24.89 8.33 1.50
C PRO A 73 -24.01 8.49 2.75
N MET A 74 -24.44 9.38 3.65
CA MET A 74 -23.66 9.73 4.84
C MET A 74 -23.51 8.53 5.78
N GLU A 75 -24.53 7.70 5.89
CA GLU A 75 -24.56 6.50 6.71
C GLU A 75 -23.48 5.50 6.26
N TRP A 76 -23.27 5.35 4.94
CA TRP A 76 -22.20 4.49 4.44
C TRP A 76 -20.82 5.06 4.76
N LEU A 77 -20.64 6.39 4.70
CA LEU A 77 -19.39 7.04 5.10
C LEU A 77 -19.11 6.91 6.60
N ILE A 78 -20.14 6.97 7.45
CA ILE A 78 -20.03 6.72 8.89
C ILE A 78 -19.61 5.27 9.15
N ALA A 79 -20.28 4.30 8.51
CA ALA A 79 -19.95 2.89 8.60
C ALA A 79 -18.51 2.61 8.12
N LEU A 80 -18.13 3.18 6.98
CA LEU A 80 -16.79 3.06 6.42
C LEU A 80 -15.74 3.66 7.35
N THR A 81 -16.05 4.78 8.01
CA THR A 81 -15.16 5.43 9.00
C THR A 81 -14.91 4.49 10.17
N ALA A 82 -15.97 3.90 10.75
CA ALA A 82 -15.87 2.95 11.85
C ALA A 82 -15.02 1.71 11.48
N ILE A 83 -15.30 1.11 10.31
CA ILE A 83 -14.59 -0.08 9.84
C ILE A 83 -13.12 0.23 9.53
N SER A 84 -12.85 1.37 8.89
CA SER A 84 -11.49 1.81 8.59
C SER A 84 -10.70 2.07 9.88
N PHE A 85 -11.35 2.67 10.88
CA PHE A 85 -10.74 2.90 12.20
C PHE A 85 -10.34 1.57 12.86
N VAL A 86 -11.24 0.58 12.89
CA VAL A 86 -10.95 -0.76 13.41
C VAL A 86 -9.83 -1.45 12.61
N MET A 87 -9.85 -1.35 11.27
CA MET A 87 -8.81 -1.94 10.44
C MET A 87 -7.43 -1.35 10.76
N VAL A 88 -7.33 -0.02 10.87
CA VAL A 88 -6.06 0.65 11.19
C VAL A 88 -5.56 0.26 12.59
N LEU A 89 -6.45 0.23 13.59
CA LEU A 89 -6.10 -0.19 14.95
C LEU A 89 -5.66 -1.64 15.03
N SER A 90 -6.27 -2.55 14.25
CA SER A 90 -5.92 -3.97 14.26
C SER A 90 -4.47 -4.24 13.81
N GLY A 91 -3.88 -3.32 13.03
CA GLY A 91 -2.56 -3.49 12.43
C GLY A 91 -2.49 -4.59 11.36
N TRP A 92 -3.61 -5.22 11.02
CA TRP A 92 -3.68 -6.30 10.04
C TRP A 92 -3.91 -5.78 8.62
N TYR A 93 -2.99 -4.94 8.14
CA TYR A 93 -3.06 -4.27 6.83
C TYR A 93 -3.12 -5.19 5.61
N GLN A 94 -2.98 -6.50 5.78
CA GLN A 94 -3.21 -7.47 4.71
C GLN A 94 -4.68 -7.49 4.25
N MET A 95 -5.62 -7.22 5.17
CA MET A 95 -7.05 -7.07 4.87
C MET A 95 -7.47 -5.61 4.67
N GLY A 96 -6.51 -4.70 4.51
CA GLY A 96 -6.78 -3.26 4.35
C GLY A 96 -7.18 -2.83 2.94
N SER A 97 -7.44 -3.76 2.02
CA SER A 97 -7.95 -3.42 0.68
C SER A 97 -9.29 -2.69 0.81
N PHE A 98 -9.46 -1.62 0.04
CA PHE A 98 -10.67 -0.79 0.11
C PHE A 98 -11.95 -1.59 -0.14
N VAL A 99 -11.86 -2.62 -0.97
CA VAL A 99 -13.00 -3.47 -1.30
C VAL A 99 -13.58 -4.15 -0.06
N TYR A 100 -12.73 -4.61 0.86
CA TYR A 100 -13.20 -5.22 2.11
C TYR A 100 -13.84 -4.17 3.02
N LEU A 101 -13.25 -2.97 3.09
CA LEU A 101 -13.79 -1.87 3.88
C LEU A 101 -15.17 -1.43 3.36
N SER A 102 -15.30 -1.28 2.04
CA SER A 102 -16.54 -0.92 1.35
C SER A 102 -17.62 -2.01 1.51
N ALA A 103 -17.28 -3.27 1.24
CA ALA A 103 -18.22 -4.39 1.38
C ALA A 103 -18.69 -4.54 2.84
N ALA A 104 -17.78 -4.39 3.81
CA ALA A 104 -18.12 -4.41 5.22
C ALA A 104 -19.00 -3.21 5.61
N ALA A 105 -18.79 -2.02 5.04
CA ALA A 105 -19.62 -0.84 5.31
C ALA A 105 -21.04 -1.00 4.77
N VAL A 106 -21.18 -1.57 3.56
CA VAL A 106 -22.48 -1.96 2.99
C VAL A 106 -23.16 -2.99 3.90
N ALA A 107 -22.44 -4.04 4.30
CA ALA A 107 -22.99 -5.10 5.15
C ALA A 107 -23.41 -4.57 6.53
N LEU A 108 -22.61 -3.69 7.15
CA LEU A 108 -22.90 -3.09 8.45
C LEU A 108 -24.17 -2.23 8.37
N GLY A 109 -24.31 -1.38 7.35
CA GLY A 109 -25.51 -0.57 7.15
C GLY A 109 -26.75 -1.41 6.93
N TRP A 110 -26.65 -2.46 6.11
CA TRP A 110 -27.75 -3.40 5.90
C TRP A 110 -28.12 -4.14 7.19
N LEU A 111 -27.15 -4.61 7.99
CA LEU A 111 -27.40 -5.30 9.26
C LEU A 111 -28.14 -4.40 10.26
N PHE A 112 -27.67 -3.17 10.44
CA PHE A 112 -28.33 -2.20 11.33
C PHE A 112 -29.79 -2.00 10.93
N ARG A 113 -30.03 -1.79 9.63
CA ARG A 113 -31.40 -1.60 9.15
C ARG A 113 -32.25 -2.86 9.28
N ARG A 114 -31.68 -4.04 9.03
CA ARG A 114 -32.37 -5.34 9.08
C ARG A 114 -32.81 -5.72 10.48
N PHE A 115 -32.01 -5.39 11.49
CA PHE A 115 -32.27 -5.68 12.90
C PHE A 115 -32.91 -4.50 13.65
N GLY A 116 -33.06 -3.35 13.01
CA GLY A 116 -33.60 -2.15 13.63
C GLY A 116 -32.70 -1.60 14.74
N TRP A 117 -31.39 -1.73 14.58
CA TRP A 117 -30.42 -1.14 15.51
C TRP A 117 -30.22 0.33 15.17
N ASP A 118 -30.22 1.17 16.19
CA ASP A 118 -29.87 2.58 16.10
C ASP A 118 -28.74 2.93 17.07
N ILE A 119 -27.87 3.82 16.63
CA ILE A 119 -26.84 4.42 17.47
C ILE A 119 -26.98 5.94 17.36
N ASN A 120 -27.23 6.57 18.50
CA ASN A 120 -27.34 8.01 18.63
C ASN A 120 -26.29 8.50 19.63
N VAL A 121 -25.18 9.05 19.12
CA VAL A 121 -24.07 9.58 19.94
C VAL A 121 -23.81 11.03 19.54
N GLY A 122 -24.35 11.96 20.35
CA GLY A 122 -24.23 13.40 20.10
C GLY A 122 -24.82 13.78 18.73
N PRO A 123 -24.05 14.41 17.82
CA PRO A 123 -24.54 14.80 16.49
C PRO A 123 -24.58 13.63 15.48
N ILE A 124 -24.15 12.43 15.87
CA ILE A 124 -24.09 11.27 14.98
C ILE A 124 -25.29 10.37 15.27
N ALA A 125 -26.21 10.29 14.31
CA ALA A 125 -27.31 9.33 14.27
C ALA A 125 -27.02 8.29 13.17
N TYR A 126 -27.19 7.01 13.49
CA TYR A 126 -26.96 5.91 12.56
C TYR A 126 -28.00 4.80 12.73
N GLU A 127 -28.84 4.61 11.70
CA GLU A 127 -29.95 3.65 11.68
C GLU A 127 -29.75 2.55 10.62
N GLY A 128 -28.61 2.56 9.93
CA GLY A 128 -28.33 1.69 8.80
C GLY A 128 -28.93 2.19 7.48
N LEU A 129 -28.88 1.32 6.46
CA LEU A 129 -29.25 1.63 5.09
C LEU A 129 -30.03 0.47 4.46
N TYR A 130 -31.07 0.80 3.69
CA TYR A 130 -31.65 -0.17 2.76
C TYR A 130 -30.75 -0.33 1.55
N ILE A 131 -30.60 -1.55 1.05
CA ILE A 131 -29.93 -1.80 -0.22
C ILE A 131 -30.87 -1.30 -1.32
N ASN A 132 -30.50 -0.21 -1.97
CA ASN A 132 -31.13 0.27 -3.20
C ASN A 132 -30.04 0.57 -4.24
N TRP A 133 -30.41 0.69 -5.50
CA TRP A 133 -29.45 0.91 -6.58
C TRP A 133 -28.84 2.32 -6.57
N GLU A 134 -29.63 3.34 -6.23
CA GLU A 134 -29.28 4.76 -6.34
C GLU A 134 -27.97 5.11 -5.63
N TRP A 135 -27.79 4.65 -4.39
CA TRP A 135 -26.56 4.92 -3.64
C TRP A 135 -25.51 3.82 -3.80
N LEU A 136 -25.93 2.60 -4.14
CA LEU A 136 -25.04 1.45 -4.27
C LEU A 136 -24.19 1.51 -5.55
N LEU A 137 -24.74 2.03 -6.66
CA LEU A 137 -23.97 2.24 -7.89
C LEU A 137 -22.76 3.19 -7.65
N PRO A 138 -22.94 4.41 -7.11
CA PRO A 138 -21.83 5.29 -6.71
C PRO A 138 -20.78 4.60 -5.83
N VAL A 139 -21.23 3.83 -4.82
CA VAL A 139 -20.35 3.07 -3.94
C VAL A 139 -19.58 1.98 -4.71
N ALA A 140 -20.23 1.25 -5.61
CA ALA A 140 -19.60 0.22 -6.43
C ALA A 140 -18.55 0.82 -7.39
N LEU A 141 -18.87 1.95 -8.04
CA LEU A 141 -17.95 2.67 -8.93
C LEU A 141 -16.75 3.22 -8.16
N LEU A 142 -16.97 3.84 -7.00
CA LEU A 142 -15.91 4.32 -6.11
C LEU A 142 -15.03 3.16 -5.62
N THR A 143 -15.64 2.02 -5.27
CA THR A 143 -14.93 0.81 -4.86
C THR A 143 -14.04 0.28 -5.98
N ALA A 144 -14.55 0.23 -7.20
CA ALA A 144 -13.79 -0.17 -8.37
C ALA A 144 -12.62 0.80 -8.65
N GLY A 145 -12.87 2.11 -8.61
CA GLY A 145 -11.84 3.14 -8.79
C GLY A 145 -10.73 3.06 -7.74
N LEU A 146 -11.09 2.84 -6.47
CA LEU A 146 -10.12 2.65 -5.38
C LEU A 146 -9.38 1.31 -5.46
N LEU A 147 -9.99 0.25 -6.01
CA LEU A 147 -9.31 -1.00 -6.30
C LEU A 147 -8.29 -0.86 -7.44
N VAL A 148 -8.62 -0.08 -8.48
CA VAL A 148 -7.66 0.30 -9.53
C VAL A 148 -6.52 1.11 -8.92
N ALA A 149 -6.81 2.09 -8.07
CA ALA A 149 -5.82 2.87 -7.33
C ALA A 149 -4.89 1.97 -6.50
N GLU A 150 -5.44 1.01 -5.74
CA GLU A 150 -4.68 0.00 -4.99
C GLU A 150 -3.69 -0.75 -5.90
N GLY A 151 -4.16 -1.24 -7.06
CA GLY A 151 -3.31 -1.93 -8.03
C GLY A 151 -2.15 -1.08 -8.55
N ILE A 152 -2.40 0.20 -8.87
CA ILE A 152 -1.37 1.17 -9.29
C ILE A 152 -0.36 1.41 -8.16
N LEU A 153 -0.84 1.64 -6.94
CA LEU A 153 0.00 1.92 -5.77
C LEU A 153 0.89 0.71 -5.44
N ILE A 154 0.35 -0.51 -5.45
CA ILE A 154 1.13 -1.74 -5.23
C ILE A 154 2.18 -1.93 -6.33
N LYS A 155 1.81 -1.74 -7.59
CA LYS A 155 2.75 -1.88 -8.73
C LYS A 155 3.92 -0.90 -8.62
N LYS A 156 3.66 0.35 -8.24
CA LYS A 156 4.69 1.42 -8.19
C LYS A 156 5.51 1.39 -6.90
N GLN A 157 4.88 1.14 -5.75
CA GLN A 157 5.51 1.30 -4.44
C GLN A 157 5.82 -0.02 -3.74
N GLY A 158 5.25 -1.15 -4.17
CA GLY A 158 5.41 -2.43 -3.47
C GLY A 158 6.86 -2.88 -3.35
N ALA A 159 7.60 -2.89 -4.47
CA ALA A 159 8.98 -3.36 -4.51
C ALA A 159 10.00 -2.37 -3.89
N PRO A 160 10.02 -1.06 -4.26
CA PRO A 160 11.00 -0.11 -3.72
C PRO A 160 10.88 0.13 -2.22
N ARG A 161 9.75 -0.27 -1.63
CA ARG A 161 9.44 -0.07 -0.22
C ARG A 161 9.38 -1.35 0.59
N SER A 162 9.86 -2.45 0.02
CA SER A 162 9.96 -3.74 0.70
C SER A 162 11.25 -3.81 1.51
N SER A 163 11.14 -4.23 2.77
CA SER A 163 12.28 -4.37 3.69
C SER A 163 12.73 -5.83 3.80
N PRO A 164 14.03 -6.15 3.72
CA PRO A 164 14.54 -7.49 3.98
C PRO A 164 14.35 -7.91 5.44
N ARG A 165 14.23 -9.21 5.65
CA ARG A 165 14.15 -9.87 6.95
C ARG A 165 14.90 -11.17 6.90
N LEU A 166 15.82 -11.35 7.83
CA LEU A 166 16.56 -12.60 7.97
C LEU A 166 15.67 -13.63 8.68
N GLU A 167 15.46 -14.78 8.05
CA GLU A 167 14.71 -15.93 8.57
C GLU A 167 15.52 -17.22 8.33
N LYS A 168 15.38 -18.22 9.19
CA LYS A 168 15.99 -19.53 8.94
C LYS A 168 15.20 -20.25 7.84
N SER A 169 15.91 -20.73 6.82
CA SER A 169 15.38 -21.60 5.79
C SER A 169 15.03 -22.98 6.35
N ALA A 170 14.23 -23.76 5.62
CA ALA A 170 13.96 -25.16 5.94
C ALA A 170 15.24 -26.01 6.05
N ARG A 171 16.34 -25.56 5.41
CA ARG A 171 17.68 -26.17 5.47
C ARG A 171 18.55 -25.66 6.64
N GLY A 172 18.01 -24.86 7.54
CA GLY A 172 18.75 -24.27 8.67
C GLY A 172 19.65 -23.07 8.32
N LEU A 173 19.95 -22.84 7.03
CA LEU A 173 20.70 -21.69 6.54
C LEU A 173 19.92 -20.38 6.69
N THR A 174 20.62 -19.28 6.95
CA THR A 174 20.03 -17.93 6.98
C THR A 174 19.62 -17.52 5.57
N ALA A 175 18.35 -17.17 5.37
CA ALA A 175 17.83 -16.65 4.12
C ALA A 175 17.10 -15.32 4.37
N ALA A 176 16.89 -14.53 3.32
CA ALA A 176 16.12 -13.31 3.41
C ALA A 176 14.71 -13.49 2.83
N SER A 177 13.71 -13.08 3.60
CA SER A 177 12.37 -12.78 3.12
C SER A 177 12.22 -11.26 3.00
N PHE A 178 11.22 -10.80 2.26
CA PHE A 178 10.97 -9.38 2.08
C PHE A 178 9.55 -9.03 2.45
N GLU A 179 9.39 -8.07 3.35
CA GLU A 179 8.10 -7.65 3.88
C GLU A 179 7.79 -6.21 3.45
N THR A 180 6.59 -6.01 2.90
CA THR A 180 6.00 -4.69 2.64
C THR A 180 4.76 -4.54 3.49
N LYS A 181 4.72 -3.49 4.31
CA LYS A 181 3.55 -3.04 5.07
C LYS A 181 3.36 -1.55 4.84
N ARG A 182 2.22 -1.16 4.31
CA ARG A 182 1.92 0.22 3.88
C ARG A 182 0.49 0.59 4.21
N LEU A 183 0.31 1.87 4.44
CA LEU A 183 -0.96 2.57 4.51
C LEU A 183 -0.91 3.70 3.49
N TRP A 184 -2.00 3.88 2.76
CA TRP A 184 -2.21 4.98 1.82
C TRP A 184 -3.50 5.70 2.20
N LEU A 185 -3.44 7.02 2.19
CA LEU A 185 -4.55 7.90 2.50
C LEU A 185 -4.90 8.68 1.23
N LEU A 186 -6.14 8.54 0.74
CA LEU A 186 -6.64 9.16 -0.47
C LEU A 186 -7.70 10.21 -0.09
N PRO A 187 -7.36 11.52 -0.06
CA PRO A 187 -8.34 12.58 0.17
C PRO A 187 -9.19 12.79 -1.08
N ILE A 188 -10.40 12.22 -1.11
CA ILE A 188 -11.31 12.31 -2.27
C ILE A 188 -12.48 13.23 -1.95
N LEU A 189 -12.77 14.17 -2.85
CA LEU A 189 -13.94 15.03 -2.80
C LEU A 189 -15.16 14.25 -3.29
N LEU A 190 -16.17 14.11 -2.43
CA LEU A 190 -17.43 13.44 -2.72
C LEU A 190 -18.57 14.45 -2.74
N VAL A 191 -19.64 14.09 -3.44
CA VAL A 191 -20.93 14.78 -3.39
C VAL A 191 -21.84 14.03 -2.41
N VAL A 192 -22.49 14.74 -1.50
CA VAL A 192 -23.42 14.17 -0.51
C VAL A 192 -24.73 14.97 -0.56
N PRO A 193 -25.90 14.34 -0.41
CA PRO A 193 -27.19 15.05 -0.30
C PRO A 193 -27.17 16.09 0.83
N GLY A 194 -27.67 17.29 0.54
CA GLY A 194 -27.56 18.48 1.40
C GLY A 194 -28.58 18.57 2.54
N ASP A 195 -29.70 17.84 2.43
CA ASP A 195 -30.82 17.92 3.39
C ASP A 195 -30.41 17.54 4.82
N LEU A 196 -29.45 16.62 4.96
CA LEU A 196 -28.91 16.16 6.25
C LEU A 196 -27.98 17.18 6.94
N ILE A 197 -27.41 18.12 6.17
CA ILE A 197 -26.43 19.10 6.66
C ILE A 197 -27.10 20.43 7.00
N ALA A 198 -28.23 20.76 6.34
CA ALA A 198 -28.99 21.98 6.56
C ALA A 198 -29.53 22.10 8.00
N SER A 199 -29.92 20.99 8.63
CA SER A 199 -30.46 20.96 9.99
C SER A 199 -29.40 21.11 11.09
N SER A 200 -28.16 20.69 10.82
CA SER A 200 -27.07 20.67 11.81
C SER A 200 -26.04 21.78 11.63
N THR A 201 -25.87 22.31 10.41
CA THR A 201 -24.93 23.41 10.11
C THR A 201 -25.45 24.31 8.97
N PRO A 202 -26.25 25.34 9.27
CA PRO A 202 -26.89 26.20 8.26
C PRO A 202 -25.93 27.04 7.40
N TYR A 203 -24.70 27.29 7.87
CA TYR A 203 -23.71 28.14 7.21
C TYR A 203 -22.85 27.41 6.15
N TRP A 204 -23.17 26.15 5.83
CA TRP A 204 -22.39 25.35 4.88
C TRP A 204 -22.77 25.68 3.43
N PRO A 205 -21.81 25.80 2.50
CA PRO A 205 -22.12 26.07 1.10
C PRO A 205 -22.90 24.89 0.49
N GLN A 206 -24.13 25.17 0.09
CA GLN A 206 -24.99 24.23 -0.61
C GLN A 206 -25.11 24.65 -2.07
N LEU A 207 -24.93 23.70 -2.97
CA LEU A 207 -25.28 23.89 -4.38
C LEU A 207 -26.66 23.33 -4.59
N THR A 208 -27.61 24.19 -4.96
CA THR A 208 -28.95 23.78 -5.35
C THR A 208 -28.98 23.59 -6.86
N ILE A 209 -29.30 22.38 -7.32
CA ILE A 209 -29.61 22.11 -8.73
C ILE A 209 -31.06 21.63 -8.77
N GLY A 210 -31.96 22.45 -9.33
CA GLY A 210 -33.40 22.21 -9.22
C GLY A 210 -33.88 22.35 -7.77
N GLU A 211 -34.61 21.35 -7.28
CA GLU A 211 -35.12 21.30 -5.89
C GLU A 211 -34.18 20.57 -4.92
N THR A 212 -33.12 19.94 -5.41
CA THR A 212 -32.18 19.16 -4.58
C THR A 212 -30.95 19.97 -4.19
N ALA A 213 -30.62 19.97 -2.90
CA ALA A 213 -29.39 20.56 -2.37
C ALA A 213 -28.26 19.53 -2.33
N PHE A 214 -27.05 19.93 -2.72
CA PHE A 214 -25.84 19.12 -2.67
C PHE A 214 -24.76 19.82 -1.83
N SER A 215 -23.96 19.01 -1.15
CA SER A 215 -22.77 19.46 -0.43
C SER A 215 -21.57 18.64 -0.86
N PHE A 216 -20.39 19.26 -0.84
CA PHE A 216 -19.15 18.54 -1.01
C PHE A 216 -18.56 18.14 0.34
N ILE A 217 -17.87 17.01 0.37
CA ILE A 217 -17.07 16.60 1.52
C ILE A 217 -15.75 16.02 1.04
N LEU A 218 -14.65 16.49 1.61
CA LEU A 218 -13.34 15.87 1.41
C LEU A 218 -13.20 14.72 2.41
N PHE A 219 -13.13 13.48 1.92
CA PHE A 219 -13.13 12.28 2.77
C PHE A 219 -11.78 11.53 2.73
N PRO A 220 -11.21 11.15 3.89
CA PRO A 220 -9.93 10.43 3.98
C PRO A 220 -10.08 8.92 3.75
N PHE A 221 -10.10 8.47 2.50
CA PHE A 221 -10.13 7.04 2.20
C PHE A 221 -8.79 6.37 2.56
N ILE A 222 -8.84 5.18 3.16
CA ILE A 222 -7.63 4.43 3.50
C ILE A 222 -7.54 3.14 2.70
N ILE A 223 -6.33 2.83 2.27
CA ILE A 223 -5.94 1.54 1.72
C ILE A 223 -4.76 1.01 2.53
N GLY A 224 -4.95 -0.11 3.20
CA GLY A 224 -3.88 -0.88 3.83
C GLY A 224 -3.37 -1.97 2.89
N PHE A 225 -2.05 -2.17 2.89
CA PHE A 225 -1.40 -3.24 2.15
C PHE A 225 -0.34 -3.93 3.01
N GLY A 226 -0.40 -5.25 3.08
CA GLY A 226 0.58 -6.08 3.77
C GLY A 226 0.85 -7.35 2.99
N ASN A 227 2.10 -7.60 2.62
CA ASN A 227 2.51 -8.87 2.03
C ASN A 227 3.97 -9.20 2.34
N ARG A 228 4.32 -10.48 2.31
CA ARG A 228 5.69 -10.98 2.44
C ARG A 228 6.02 -11.90 1.27
N THR A 229 7.15 -11.65 0.60
CA THR A 229 7.68 -12.54 -0.43
C THR A 229 8.89 -13.29 0.12
N ARG A 230 9.07 -14.53 -0.34
CA ARG A 230 10.15 -15.44 0.07
C ARG A 230 10.82 -16.06 -1.14
N LYS A 231 10.00 -16.63 -2.03
CA LYS A 231 10.43 -17.37 -3.21
C LYS A 231 10.75 -16.45 -4.37
N THR A 232 10.07 -15.31 -4.47
CA THR A 232 10.25 -14.36 -5.56
C THR A 232 10.81 -13.04 -5.03
N LEU A 233 11.76 -12.46 -5.77
CA LEU A 233 12.23 -11.11 -5.48
C LEU A 233 11.08 -10.10 -5.67
N PRO A 234 10.90 -9.13 -4.76
CA PRO A 234 9.87 -8.09 -4.86
C PRO A 234 9.78 -7.34 -6.17
N LEU A 235 10.90 -7.15 -6.86
CA LEU A 235 10.96 -6.48 -8.16
C LEU A 235 10.06 -7.17 -9.20
N TYR A 236 9.91 -8.49 -9.14
CA TYR A 236 9.07 -9.26 -10.06
C TYR A 236 7.67 -9.52 -9.49
N PHE A 237 7.57 -9.70 -8.17
CA PHE A 237 6.31 -10.07 -7.52
C PHE A 237 5.27 -8.93 -7.49
N TYR A 238 5.65 -7.76 -6.97
CA TYR A 238 4.67 -6.68 -6.73
C TYR A 238 4.12 -6.06 -8.03
N PRO A 239 4.90 -5.88 -9.11
CA PRO A 239 4.34 -5.42 -10.37
C PRO A 239 3.34 -6.40 -10.98
N ALA A 240 3.56 -7.71 -10.86
CA ALA A 240 2.62 -8.73 -11.31
C ALA A 240 1.34 -8.72 -10.47
N LEU A 241 1.46 -8.69 -9.13
CA LEU A 241 0.31 -8.61 -8.23
C LEU A 241 -0.51 -7.34 -8.46
N GLY A 242 0.15 -6.19 -8.56
CA GLY A 242 -0.50 -4.91 -8.83
C GLY A 242 -1.23 -4.88 -10.17
N LYS A 243 -0.67 -5.50 -11.23
CA LYS A 243 -1.37 -5.67 -12.52
C LYS A 243 -2.64 -6.52 -12.37
N SER A 244 -2.59 -7.63 -11.63
CA SER A 244 -3.78 -8.48 -11.41
C SER A 244 -4.88 -7.78 -10.61
N ILE A 245 -4.50 -6.99 -9.60
CA ILE A 245 -5.45 -6.19 -8.81
C ILE A 245 -6.04 -5.07 -9.67
N LEU A 246 -5.22 -4.41 -10.50
CA LEU A 246 -5.67 -3.38 -11.44
C LEU A 246 -6.65 -3.94 -12.48
N SER A 247 -6.34 -5.11 -13.08
CA SER A 247 -7.27 -5.75 -14.03
C SER A 247 -8.58 -6.16 -13.37
N LEU A 248 -8.53 -6.61 -12.11
CA LEU A 248 -9.74 -6.89 -11.34
C LEU A 248 -10.56 -5.60 -11.11
N GLY A 249 -9.91 -4.50 -10.74
CA GLY A 249 -10.55 -3.19 -10.59
C GLY A 249 -11.26 -2.72 -11.85
N ILE A 250 -10.62 -2.87 -13.03
CA ILE A 250 -11.25 -2.54 -14.31
C ILE A 250 -12.45 -3.45 -14.61
N ALA A 251 -12.32 -4.76 -14.37
CA ALA A 251 -13.43 -5.69 -14.57
C ALA A 251 -14.62 -5.36 -13.65
N VAL A 252 -14.36 -5.04 -12.38
CA VAL A 252 -15.40 -4.63 -11.41
C VAL A 252 -16.04 -3.31 -11.82
N LEU A 253 -15.27 -2.36 -12.38
CA LEU A 253 -15.81 -1.10 -12.88
C LEU A 253 -16.83 -1.34 -14.00
N ILE A 254 -16.49 -2.22 -14.96
CA ILE A 254 -17.39 -2.61 -16.05
C ILE A 254 -18.65 -3.30 -15.48
N LEU A 255 -18.49 -4.22 -14.53
CA LEU A 255 -19.62 -4.88 -13.87
C LEU A 255 -20.53 -3.88 -13.14
N ALA A 256 -19.96 -2.90 -12.42
CA ALA A 256 -20.73 -1.85 -11.76
C ALA A 256 -21.52 -1.01 -12.78
N LEU A 257 -20.97 -0.71 -13.95
CA LEU A 257 -21.67 -0.01 -15.03
C LEU A 257 -22.80 -0.86 -15.66
N ILE A 258 -22.68 -2.19 -15.70
CA ILE A 258 -23.78 -3.07 -16.15
C ILE A 258 -25.01 -2.95 -15.22
N SER A 259 -24.87 -2.42 -14.01
CA SER A 259 -26.02 -2.18 -13.13
C SER A 259 -27.04 -1.19 -13.68
N PHE A 260 -26.71 -0.37 -14.67
CA PHE A 260 -27.71 0.41 -15.42
C PHE A 260 -28.70 -0.46 -16.18
N ALA A 261 -28.31 -1.66 -16.60
CA ALA A 261 -29.18 -2.62 -17.27
C ALA A 261 -29.86 -3.58 -16.28
N TRP A 262 -29.21 -3.89 -15.16
CA TRP A 262 -29.74 -4.77 -14.12
C TRP A 262 -29.26 -4.35 -12.73
N GLU A 263 -30.12 -3.66 -11.99
CA GLU A 263 -29.81 -3.02 -10.71
C GLU A 263 -29.03 -3.88 -9.69
N PRO A 264 -29.35 -5.18 -9.48
CA PRO A 264 -28.62 -6.03 -8.54
C PRO A 264 -27.12 -6.18 -8.87
N MET A 265 -26.71 -5.88 -10.11
CA MET A 265 -25.32 -5.99 -10.53
C MET A 265 -24.39 -5.08 -9.73
N ALA A 266 -24.86 -3.95 -9.18
CA ALA A 266 -24.01 -3.10 -8.33
C ALA A 266 -23.53 -3.83 -7.07
N LEU A 267 -24.43 -4.59 -6.42
CA LEU A 267 -24.09 -5.43 -5.26
C LEU A 267 -23.18 -6.59 -5.66
N ILE A 268 -23.52 -7.26 -6.78
CA ILE A 268 -22.74 -8.38 -7.31
C ILE A 268 -21.31 -7.93 -7.65
N ALA A 269 -21.13 -6.73 -8.22
CA ALA A 269 -19.81 -6.17 -8.53
C ALA A 269 -18.96 -6.01 -7.26
N ILE A 270 -19.52 -5.48 -6.16
CA ILE A 270 -18.83 -5.38 -4.87
C ILE A 270 -18.46 -6.78 -4.33
N GLY A 271 -19.38 -7.75 -4.44
CA GLY A 271 -19.15 -9.14 -4.05
C GLY A 271 -18.02 -9.80 -4.85
N ILE A 272 -18.05 -9.68 -6.18
CA ILE A 272 -17.00 -10.18 -7.09
C ILE A 272 -15.67 -9.50 -6.81
N ALA A 273 -15.67 -8.20 -6.52
CA ALA A 273 -14.46 -7.48 -6.14
C ALA A 273 -13.84 -8.09 -4.86
N ALA A 274 -14.66 -8.33 -3.83
CA ALA A 274 -14.19 -8.86 -2.54
C ALA A 274 -13.65 -10.28 -2.69
N LEU A 275 -14.41 -11.16 -3.38
CA LEU A 275 -14.01 -12.54 -3.63
C LEU A 275 -12.77 -12.62 -4.53
N GLY A 276 -12.73 -11.84 -5.61
CA GLY A 276 -11.58 -11.76 -6.51
C GLY A 276 -10.33 -11.28 -5.78
N ARG A 277 -10.43 -10.23 -4.98
CA ARG A 277 -9.31 -9.69 -4.20
C ARG A 277 -8.81 -10.69 -3.15
N PHE A 278 -9.72 -11.46 -2.56
CA PHE A 278 -9.42 -12.53 -1.61
C PHE A 278 -8.73 -13.72 -2.29
N GLY A 279 -9.21 -14.14 -3.46
CA GLY A 279 -8.56 -15.15 -4.29
C GLY A 279 -7.14 -14.76 -4.70
N LEU A 280 -6.92 -13.50 -5.11
CA LEU A 280 -5.58 -12.98 -5.40
C LEU A 280 -4.67 -13.00 -4.17
N MET A 281 -5.19 -12.64 -2.99
CA MET A 281 -4.46 -12.72 -1.74
C MET A 281 -4.05 -14.17 -1.44
N ILE A 282 -4.98 -15.12 -1.44
CA ILE A 282 -4.70 -16.54 -1.18
C ILE A 282 -3.68 -17.08 -2.18
N ARG A 283 -3.88 -16.83 -3.48
CA ARG A 283 -2.96 -17.26 -4.53
C ARG A 283 -1.55 -16.73 -4.29
N SER A 284 -1.42 -15.47 -3.86
CA SER A 284 -0.13 -14.85 -3.56
C SER A 284 0.57 -15.52 -2.38
N ILE A 285 -0.18 -15.85 -1.31
CA ILE A 285 0.35 -16.56 -0.15
C ILE A 285 0.77 -17.98 -0.54
N LEU A 286 -0.07 -18.72 -1.27
CA LEU A 286 0.22 -20.09 -1.67
C LEU A 286 1.43 -20.19 -2.59
N ARG A 287 1.59 -19.24 -3.53
CA ARG A 287 2.76 -19.19 -4.42
C ARG A 287 4.08 -18.89 -3.70
N GLU A 288 4.00 -18.13 -2.61
CA GLU A 288 5.15 -17.78 -1.77
C GLU A 288 5.34 -18.74 -0.57
N ARG A 289 4.47 -19.76 -0.44
CA ARG A 289 4.63 -20.86 0.52
C ARG A 289 5.50 -21.94 -0.08
N GLY A 290 6.55 -22.31 0.65
CA GLY A 290 7.46 -23.39 0.25
C GLY A 290 8.40 -23.00 -0.89
N GLY A 291 9.36 -23.90 -1.18
CA GLY A 291 10.41 -23.67 -2.15
C GLY A 291 11.65 -22.98 -1.57
N LEU A 292 12.68 -22.86 -2.42
CA LEU A 292 13.90 -22.14 -2.09
C LEU A 292 13.60 -20.64 -1.99
N HIS A 293 14.20 -19.99 -1.01
CA HIS A 293 14.14 -18.53 -0.91
C HIS A 293 14.88 -17.93 -2.11
N ALA A 294 14.30 -16.90 -2.73
CA ALA A 294 14.96 -16.14 -3.79
C ALA A 294 16.30 -15.58 -3.32
N ALA A 295 16.35 -15.17 -2.04
CA ALA A 295 17.56 -14.70 -1.38
C ALA A 295 18.03 -15.72 -0.34
N ALA A 296 18.67 -16.79 -0.83
CA ALA A 296 19.40 -17.76 -0.01
C ALA A 296 20.91 -17.66 -0.31
N PRO A 297 21.79 -18.14 0.59
CA PRO A 297 23.23 -18.13 0.35
C PRO A 297 23.56 -18.91 -0.93
N GLN A 298 24.43 -18.36 -1.76
CA GLN A 298 24.83 -18.96 -3.03
C GLN A 298 26.33 -19.24 -3.01
N ALA A 299 26.75 -20.40 -3.53
CA ALA A 299 28.18 -20.74 -3.61
C ALA A 299 28.96 -19.82 -4.56
N GLN A 300 28.26 -19.10 -5.46
CA GLN A 300 28.86 -18.28 -6.50
C GLN A 300 29.15 -16.84 -6.06
N GLY A 301 28.72 -16.43 -4.86
CA GLY A 301 29.01 -15.10 -4.33
C GLY A 301 28.04 -14.61 -3.26
N VAL A 302 28.19 -13.35 -2.90
CA VAL A 302 27.43 -12.69 -1.83
C VAL A 302 26.24 -11.92 -2.43
N MET A 303 25.02 -12.27 -2.03
CA MET A 303 23.81 -11.63 -2.56
C MET A 303 23.50 -10.29 -1.88
N ILE A 304 23.15 -9.29 -2.70
CA ILE A 304 22.70 -7.97 -2.27
C ILE A 304 21.21 -8.04 -1.88
N LEU A 305 20.92 -7.91 -0.59
CA LEU A 305 19.56 -7.86 -0.05
C LEU A 305 18.92 -6.48 -0.18
N ASP A 306 19.72 -5.42 -0.02
CA ASP A 306 19.29 -4.05 -0.25
C ASP A 306 20.49 -3.11 -0.42
N VAL A 307 20.24 -1.92 -0.94
CA VAL A 307 21.24 -0.87 -1.14
C VAL A 307 20.80 0.39 -0.41
N LEU A 308 21.66 0.94 0.44
CA LEU A 308 21.36 2.16 1.18
C LEU A 308 21.25 3.36 0.23
N PRO A 309 20.23 4.23 0.38
CA PRO A 309 20.11 5.42 -0.44
C PRO A 309 21.27 6.37 -0.17
N LYS A 310 21.70 7.08 -1.21
CA LYS A 310 22.83 8.02 -1.25
C LYS A 310 24.19 7.37 -0.92
N SER A 311 24.31 6.05 -1.03
CA SER A 311 25.55 5.31 -0.76
C SER A 311 26.43 5.14 -2.01
N PRO A 312 27.73 4.81 -1.86
CA PRO A 312 28.58 4.43 -3.00
C PRO A 312 28.00 3.29 -3.85
N ALA A 313 27.37 2.28 -3.23
CA ALA A 313 26.73 1.18 -3.93
C ALA A 313 25.54 1.64 -4.79
N GLU A 314 24.73 2.60 -4.32
CA GLU A 314 23.66 3.19 -5.14
C GLU A 314 24.23 3.97 -6.32
N LYS A 315 25.31 4.75 -6.11
CA LYS A 315 26.02 5.47 -7.18
C LYS A 315 26.64 4.54 -8.22
N MET A 316 27.01 3.32 -7.81
CA MET A 316 27.47 2.25 -8.70
C MET A 316 26.33 1.62 -9.51
N GLY A 317 25.07 1.93 -9.19
CA GLY A 317 23.91 1.32 -9.81
C GLY A 317 23.78 -0.16 -9.49
N LEU A 318 24.27 -0.58 -8.31
CA LEU A 318 24.03 -1.92 -7.79
C LEU A 318 22.56 -2.04 -7.41
N LEU A 319 21.99 -3.20 -7.69
CA LEU A 319 20.59 -3.48 -7.47
C LEU A 319 20.43 -4.64 -6.50
N ARG A 320 19.32 -4.59 -5.78
CA ARG A 320 18.89 -5.68 -4.93
C ARG A 320 18.57 -6.92 -5.75
N GLY A 321 19.07 -8.06 -5.29
CA GLY A 321 18.95 -9.35 -5.95
C GLY A 321 20.15 -9.73 -6.81
N GLU A 322 21.08 -8.78 -7.04
CA GLU A 322 22.35 -9.06 -7.70
C GLU A 322 23.33 -9.77 -6.75
N VAL A 323 24.32 -10.47 -7.32
CA VAL A 323 25.28 -11.30 -6.57
C VAL A 323 26.71 -10.84 -6.83
N ILE A 324 27.42 -10.43 -5.79
CA ILE A 324 28.81 -10.00 -5.90
C ILE A 324 29.69 -11.26 -5.92
N ARG A 325 30.41 -11.46 -7.03
CA ARG A 325 31.31 -12.59 -7.23
C ARG A 325 32.76 -12.26 -6.92
N LYS A 326 33.21 -11.06 -7.32
CA LYS A 326 34.59 -10.59 -7.06
C LYS A 326 34.66 -9.12 -6.71
N ILE A 327 35.66 -8.79 -5.91
CA ILE A 327 36.08 -7.42 -5.62
C ILE A 327 37.57 -7.30 -5.87
N ASN A 328 37.98 -6.35 -6.70
CA ASN A 328 39.38 -6.08 -7.02
C ASN A 328 40.14 -7.34 -7.50
N GLY A 329 39.44 -8.25 -8.20
CA GLY A 329 39.98 -9.52 -8.68
C GLY A 329 39.91 -10.68 -7.69
N LEU A 330 39.62 -10.42 -6.41
CA LEU A 330 39.46 -11.44 -5.36
C LEU A 330 38.05 -12.01 -5.36
N THR A 331 37.92 -13.33 -5.36
CA THR A 331 36.63 -14.01 -5.23
C THR A 331 36.09 -13.89 -3.80
N VAL A 332 34.80 -13.61 -3.67
CA VAL A 332 34.13 -13.46 -2.37
C VAL A 332 32.93 -14.39 -2.30
N SER A 333 32.80 -15.11 -1.19
CA SER A 333 31.74 -16.10 -0.97
C SER A 333 30.89 -15.84 0.27
N ASN A 334 31.38 -15.02 1.20
CA ASN A 334 30.69 -14.64 2.43
C ASN A 334 30.89 -13.16 2.76
N GLU A 335 30.11 -12.66 3.72
CA GLU A 335 30.13 -11.25 4.12
C GLU A 335 31.52 -10.80 4.65
N THR A 336 32.26 -11.67 5.34
CA THR A 336 33.58 -11.36 5.88
C THR A 336 34.61 -11.14 4.76
N GLU A 337 34.70 -12.07 3.81
CA GLU A 337 35.56 -11.98 2.62
C GLU A 337 35.23 -10.74 1.78
N LEU A 338 33.94 -10.39 1.69
CA LEU A 338 33.50 -9.17 1.01
C LEU A 338 34.14 -7.94 1.67
N TYR A 339 34.02 -7.80 2.99
CA TYR A 339 34.60 -6.66 3.72
C TYR A 339 36.12 -6.62 3.64
N GLU A 340 36.80 -7.77 3.73
CA GLU A 340 38.25 -7.86 3.59
C GLU A 340 38.70 -7.43 2.19
N ALA A 341 38.05 -7.92 1.13
CA ALA A 341 38.40 -7.58 -0.25
C ALA A 341 38.18 -6.10 -0.59
N ILE A 342 37.21 -5.44 0.05
CA ILE A 342 36.99 -3.98 -0.06
C ILE A 342 38.17 -3.21 0.53
N GLN A 343 38.74 -3.67 1.65
CA GLN A 343 39.82 -2.97 2.34
C GLN A 343 41.15 -3.00 1.57
N VAL A 344 41.36 -4.02 0.72
CA VAL A 344 42.59 -4.14 -0.10
C VAL A 344 42.79 -2.92 -1.02
N ASN A 345 41.71 -2.40 -1.61
CA ASN A 345 41.78 -1.17 -2.40
C ASN A 345 40.45 -0.41 -2.32
N ALA A 346 40.30 0.34 -1.22
CA ALA A 346 39.11 1.15 -0.98
C ALA A 346 38.97 2.29 -2.01
N ALA A 347 40.09 2.90 -2.44
CA ALA A 347 40.06 4.06 -3.33
C ALA A 347 39.47 3.75 -4.71
N HIS A 348 39.72 2.56 -5.26
CA HIS A 348 39.18 2.11 -6.55
C HIS A 348 38.56 0.72 -6.41
N CYS A 349 37.33 0.65 -5.90
CA CYS A 349 36.61 -0.61 -5.81
C CYS A 349 36.04 -1.00 -7.18
N ARG A 350 36.55 -2.10 -7.75
CA ARG A 350 36.01 -2.76 -8.94
C ARG A 350 35.27 -4.03 -8.52
N LEU A 351 33.98 -4.07 -8.82
CA LEU A 351 33.04 -5.14 -8.49
C LEU A 351 32.67 -5.93 -9.74
N GLU A 352 32.80 -7.25 -9.69
CA GLU A 352 32.16 -8.19 -10.61
C GLU A 352 30.86 -8.69 -9.98
N VAL A 353 29.74 -8.34 -10.61
CA VAL A 353 28.41 -8.62 -10.09
C VAL A 353 27.62 -9.40 -11.12
N LEU A 354 26.95 -10.46 -10.72
CA LEU A 354 25.98 -11.18 -11.53
C LEU A 354 24.64 -10.48 -11.38
N ASP A 355 24.03 -10.13 -12.51
CA ASP A 355 22.68 -9.59 -12.51
C ASP A 355 21.61 -10.67 -12.31
N HIS A 356 20.34 -10.29 -12.45
CA HIS A 356 19.22 -11.22 -12.27
C HIS A 356 19.10 -12.27 -13.37
N GLN A 357 19.81 -12.11 -14.49
CA GLN A 357 19.91 -13.06 -15.60
C GLN A 357 21.16 -13.94 -15.49
N GLY A 358 22.04 -13.67 -14.52
CA GLY A 358 23.33 -14.35 -14.36
C GLY A 358 24.43 -13.77 -15.23
N GLU A 359 24.19 -12.63 -15.88
CA GLU A 359 25.17 -11.97 -16.72
C GLU A 359 26.14 -11.14 -15.87
N VAL A 360 27.43 -11.19 -16.23
CA VAL A 360 28.47 -10.50 -15.49
C VAL A 360 28.46 -9.01 -15.84
N ARG A 361 28.23 -8.17 -14.83
CA ARG A 361 28.35 -6.72 -14.91
C ARG A 361 29.53 -6.25 -14.07
N LEU A 362 30.42 -5.51 -14.72
CA LEU A 362 31.48 -4.79 -14.03
C LEU A 362 30.95 -3.44 -13.55
N ARG A 363 31.22 -3.12 -12.28
CA ARG A 363 30.92 -1.82 -11.69
C ARG A 363 32.16 -1.27 -10.99
N GLN A 364 32.42 0.01 -11.16
CA GLN A 364 33.56 0.67 -10.54
C GLN A 364 33.13 2.01 -9.96
N HIS A 365 33.61 2.32 -8.77
CA HIS A 365 33.47 3.64 -8.19
C HIS A 365 34.65 3.98 -7.32
N VAL A 366 34.94 5.27 -7.25
CA VAL A 366 35.97 5.82 -6.38
C VAL A 366 35.33 6.03 -5.02
N ILE A 367 35.81 5.36 -3.98
CA ILE A 367 35.33 5.60 -2.62
C ILE A 367 36.18 6.74 -2.04
N PHE A 368 35.54 7.85 -1.71
CA PHE A 368 36.23 9.00 -1.13
C PHE A 368 36.39 8.81 0.38
N ARG A 369 37.47 9.37 0.98
CA ARG A 369 37.74 9.26 2.45
C ARG A 369 36.57 9.71 3.34
N HIS A 370 35.68 10.57 2.85
CA HIS A 370 34.49 11.03 3.59
C HIS A 370 33.33 10.01 3.57
N ASP A 371 33.32 9.05 2.63
CA ASP A 371 32.41 7.91 2.63
C ASP A 371 32.92 6.90 3.67
N HIS A 372 32.41 7.01 4.90
CA HIS A 372 32.85 6.19 6.02
C HIS A 372 32.62 4.69 5.72
N HIS A 373 33.69 3.91 5.48
CA HIS A 373 33.89 2.46 5.65
C HIS A 373 32.77 1.47 5.27
N ARG A 374 31.70 1.89 4.60
CA ARG A 374 30.58 1.02 4.20
C ARG A 374 30.13 1.45 2.82
N LEU A 375 30.27 0.56 1.83
CA LEU A 375 29.69 0.72 0.49
C LEU A 375 28.18 0.98 0.51
N GLY A 376 27.52 0.71 1.65
CA GLY A 376 26.08 0.86 1.82
C GLY A 376 25.31 -0.35 1.32
N LEU A 377 25.94 -1.53 1.34
CA LEU A 377 25.32 -2.79 0.99
C LEU A 377 24.72 -3.45 2.22
N ILE A 378 23.55 -4.03 2.06
CA ILE A 378 22.99 -5.01 2.99
C ILE A 378 23.06 -6.34 2.27
N VAL A 379 23.81 -7.28 2.83
CA VAL A 379 24.11 -8.56 2.19
C VAL A 379 23.63 -9.74 3.01
N LEU A 380 23.55 -10.89 2.35
CA LEU A 380 23.37 -12.19 2.97
C LEU A 380 24.72 -12.90 2.96
N GLY A 381 25.36 -12.99 4.13
CA GLY A 381 26.66 -13.64 4.34
C GLY A 381 26.57 -15.13 4.65
#